data_AF-A0A371J7C4-F1
#
_entry.id   AF-A0A371J7C4-F1
#
_cell.length_a   1.000
_cell.length_b   1.000
_cell.length_c   1.000
_cell.angle_alpha   90.00
_cell.angle_beta   90.00
_cell.angle_gamma   90.00
#
_symmetry.space_group_name_H-M   'P 1'
#
loop_
_entity.id
_entity.type
_entity.pdbx_description
1 polymer ?
#
loop_
_entity_poly.entity_id
_entity_poly.type
_entity_poly.pdbx_seq_one_letter_code
_entity_poly.pdbx_strand_id
1 'polypeptide(L)'
;MLIEQLDLETRSKIYSYTKKVLRKYQKGITTGKLTADKFADNILSDDSISDILDNKLLADEDFKVSYISYIDTLIGIQNESLSKSKKKRIDTTTNNKPTIPQKIQFKNLLESSGYNLLIPYQYLTAIDVDNITQYITTGSIDLGNERVYNYVHKNTLQ
;
A
#
# COMPACT_ATOMS: atom_id res chain seq x y z
N MET A 1 -8.89 -2.01 18.61
CA MET A 1 -8.93 -2.68 17.27
C MET A 1 -7.68 -2.27 16.51
N LEU A 2 -7.00 -3.18 15.82
CA LEU A 2 -5.75 -2.88 15.11
C LEU A 2 -5.96 -2.66 13.61
N ILE A 3 -5.06 -1.94 12.95
CA ILE A 3 -5.15 -1.69 11.51
C ILE A 3 -5.14 -2.97 10.66
N GLU A 4 -4.43 -4.02 11.08
CA GLU A 4 -4.39 -5.31 10.40
C GLU A 4 -5.74 -6.04 10.44
N GLN A 5 -6.58 -5.72 11.42
CA GLN A 5 -7.87 -6.34 11.66
C GLN A 5 -9.01 -5.66 10.85
N LEU A 6 -8.72 -4.52 10.22
CA LEU A 6 -9.67 -3.87 9.32
C LEU A 6 -9.82 -4.65 8.02
N ASP A 7 -11.00 -4.56 7.41
CA ASP A 7 -11.24 -5.14 6.09
C ASP A 7 -10.35 -4.48 5.01
N LEU A 8 -10.11 -5.20 3.92
CA LEU A 8 -9.19 -4.75 2.88
C LEU A 8 -9.66 -3.47 2.17
N GLU A 9 -10.97 -3.25 2.06
CA GLU A 9 -11.50 -2.05 1.41
C GLU A 9 -11.17 -0.82 2.27
N THR A 10 -11.46 -0.89 3.57
CA THR A 10 -11.14 0.17 4.53
C THR A 10 -9.63 0.40 4.60
N ARG A 11 -8.82 -0.66 4.70
CA ARG A 11 -7.35 -0.55 4.66
C ARG A 11 -6.84 0.10 3.38
N SER A 12 -7.44 -0.20 2.23
CA SER A 12 -7.07 0.41 0.95
C SER A 12 -7.41 1.91 0.87
N LYS A 13 -8.56 2.31 1.43
CA LYS A 13 -8.95 3.72 1.57
C LYS A 13 -7.99 4.47 2.49
N ILE A 14 -7.69 3.91 3.67
CA ILE A 14 -6.70 4.46 4.62
C ILE A 14 -5.36 4.63 3.91
N TYR A 15 -4.81 3.57 3.32
CA TYR A 15 -3.54 3.63 2.59
C TYR A 15 -3.50 4.78 1.59
N SER A 16 -4.54 4.91 0.77
CA SER A 16 -4.62 5.93 -0.28
C SER A 16 -4.62 7.34 0.31
N TYR A 17 -5.39 7.56 1.38
CA TYR A 17 -5.45 8.82 2.10
C TYR A 17 -4.13 9.14 2.79
N THR A 18 -3.59 8.22 3.60
CA THR A 18 -2.33 8.38 4.32
C THR A 18 -1.18 8.68 3.37
N LYS A 19 -1.06 7.95 2.25
CA LYS A 19 -0.04 8.22 1.23
C LYS A 19 -0.18 9.61 0.60
N LYS A 20 -1.41 10.08 0.36
CA LYS A 20 -1.67 11.44 -0.14
C LYS A 20 -1.17 12.49 0.86
N VAL A 21 -1.41 12.30 2.15
CA VAL A 21 -0.93 13.20 3.21
C VAL A 21 0.60 13.15 3.31
N LEU A 22 1.20 11.96 3.41
CA LEU A 22 2.66 11.79 3.50
C LEU A 22 3.41 12.50 2.37
N ARG A 23 2.88 12.45 1.13
CA ARG A 23 3.47 13.15 -0.02
C ARG A 23 3.52 14.67 0.16
N LYS A 24 2.53 15.29 0.81
CA LYS A 24 2.52 16.75 1.07
C LYS A 24 3.67 17.16 1.98
N TYR A 25 4.01 16.31 2.95
CA TYR A 25 5.00 16.58 4.00
C TYR A 25 6.33 15.86 3.75
N GLN A 26 6.60 15.43 2.50
CA GLN A 26 7.78 14.65 2.13
C GLN A 26 9.10 15.23 2.67
N LYS A 27 9.29 16.55 2.55
CA LYS A 27 10.52 17.21 3.02
C LYS A 27 10.70 17.07 4.53
N GLY A 28 9.61 17.19 5.29
CA GLY A 28 9.61 17.00 6.75
C GLY A 28 9.96 15.58 7.15
N ILE A 29 9.41 14.58 6.44
CA ILE A 29 9.72 13.16 6.63
C ILE A 29 11.20 12.89 6.36
N THR A 30 11.72 13.32 5.21
CA THR A 30 13.12 13.03 4.83
C THR A 30 14.15 13.67 5.73
N THR A 31 13.79 14.75 6.43
CA THR A 31 14.66 15.45 7.36
C THR A 31 14.52 14.95 8.81
N GLY A 32 13.61 14.01 9.06
CA GLY A 32 13.31 13.50 10.41
C GLY A 32 12.58 14.50 11.31
N LYS A 33 12.15 15.65 10.78
CA LYS A 33 11.46 16.70 11.55
C LYS A 33 10.01 16.34 11.84
N LEU A 34 9.39 15.54 10.97
CA LEU A 34 8.05 15.02 11.15
C LEU A 34 8.13 13.50 11.35
N THR A 35 7.72 13.06 12.53
CA THR A 35 7.70 11.69 13.01
C THR A 35 6.30 11.08 12.85
N ALA A 36 6.19 9.74 12.87
CA ALA A 36 4.93 9.06 12.60
C ALA A 36 3.81 9.36 13.60
N ASP A 37 4.15 9.54 14.88
CA ASP A 37 3.24 10.02 15.94
C ASP A 37 2.57 11.34 15.54
N LYS A 38 3.36 12.34 15.14
CA LYS A 38 2.82 13.63 14.70
C LYS A 38 1.97 13.52 13.44
N PHE A 39 2.30 12.60 12.54
CA PHE A 39 1.45 12.35 11.36
C PHE A 39 0.13 11.71 11.74
N ALA A 40 0.16 10.71 12.62
CA ALA A 40 -1.02 10.02 13.08
C ALA A 40 -1.97 11.04 13.73
N ASP A 41 -1.48 11.87 14.64
CA ASP A 41 -2.30 12.90 15.29
C ASP A 41 -2.89 13.89 14.27
N ASN A 42 -2.08 14.37 13.32
CA ASN A 42 -2.56 15.30 12.29
C ASN A 42 -3.62 14.66 11.38
N ILE A 43 -3.45 13.39 11.00
CA ILE A 43 -4.40 12.69 10.11
C ILE A 43 -5.69 12.35 10.87
N LEU A 44 -5.57 11.85 12.09
CA LEU A 44 -6.72 11.43 12.89
C LEU A 44 -7.54 12.60 13.43
N SER A 45 -6.95 13.80 13.49
CA SER A 45 -7.64 15.04 13.86
C SER A 45 -8.21 15.81 12.65
N ASP A 46 -7.95 15.35 11.42
CA ASP A 46 -8.47 15.99 10.21
C ASP A 46 -9.87 15.46 9.90
N ASP A 47 -10.87 16.33 9.85
CA ASP A 47 -12.27 15.96 9.58
C ASP A 47 -12.44 15.12 8.30
N SER A 48 -11.54 15.23 7.31
CA SER A 48 -11.62 14.44 6.09
C SER A 48 -11.33 12.94 6.27
N ILE A 49 -10.78 12.51 7.41
CA ILE A 49 -10.60 11.08 7.72
C ILE A 49 -11.91 10.42 8.15
N SER A 50 -12.90 11.20 8.61
CA SER A 50 -14.17 10.65 9.11
C SER A 50 -15.02 9.99 8.02
N ASP A 51 -14.74 10.28 6.75
CA ASP A 51 -15.35 9.60 5.60
C ASP A 51 -14.84 8.15 5.43
N ILE A 52 -13.75 7.79 6.11
CA ILE A 52 -13.07 6.49 6.03
C ILE A 52 -13.14 5.74 7.37
N LEU A 53 -13.01 6.46 8.48
CA LEU A 53 -12.94 5.90 9.82
C LEU A 53 -14.07 6.42 10.70
N ASP A 54 -14.77 5.50 11.36
CA ASP A 54 -15.79 5.86 12.35
C ASP A 54 -15.18 6.50 13.59
N ASN A 55 -15.94 7.40 14.23
CA ASN A 55 -15.55 8.08 15.47
C ASN A 55 -15.14 7.12 16.61
N LYS A 56 -15.66 5.89 16.61
CA LYS A 56 -15.26 4.85 17.59
C LYS A 56 -13.81 4.41 17.40
N LEU A 57 -13.37 4.25 16.15
CA LEU A 57 -11.98 3.90 15.83
C LEU A 57 -11.04 5.08 16.07
N LEU A 58 -11.49 6.30 15.78
CA LEU A 58 -10.71 7.52 16.05
C LEU A 58 -10.46 7.74 17.55
N ALA A 59 -11.34 7.23 18.41
CA ALA A 59 -11.18 7.29 19.87
C ALA A 59 -10.41 6.11 20.47
N ASP A 60 -10.16 5.05 19.69
CA ASP A 60 -9.50 3.82 20.16
C ASP A 60 -7.97 4.02 20.25
N GLU A 61 -7.42 3.90 21.45
CA GLU A 61 -5.98 4.08 21.69
C GLU A 61 -5.13 2.96 21.05
N ASP A 62 -5.61 1.71 21.06
CA ASP A 62 -4.92 0.59 20.43
C ASP A 62 -4.84 0.81 18.91
N PHE A 63 -5.92 1.33 18.33
CA PHE A 63 -5.95 1.70 16.92
C PHE A 63 -4.89 2.76 16.63
N LYS A 64 -4.85 3.85 17.41
CA LYS A 64 -3.85 4.93 17.25
C LYS A 64 -2.42 4.40 17.26
N VAL A 65 -2.09 3.57 18.24
CA VAL A 65 -0.75 2.96 18.36
C VAL A 65 -0.42 2.08 17.15
N SER A 66 -1.37 1.25 16.70
CA SER A 66 -1.19 0.44 15.50
C SER A 66 -1.03 1.29 14.23
N TYR A 67 -1.75 2.42 14.15
CA TYR A 67 -1.71 3.33 13.01
C TYR A 67 -0.41 4.13 12.94
N ILE A 68 0.17 4.52 14.07
CA ILE A 68 1.51 5.11 14.13
C ILE A 68 2.55 4.14 13.55
N SER A 69 2.53 2.88 13.99
CA SER A 69 3.43 1.83 13.49
C SER A 69 3.26 1.58 11.99
N TYR A 70 2.01 1.64 11.51
CA TYR A 70 1.70 1.57 10.09
C TYR A 70 2.26 2.76 9.30
N ILE A 71 2.11 3.99 9.79
CA ILE A 71 2.69 5.18 9.16
C ILE A 71 4.21 5.06 9.08
N ASP A 72 4.87 4.57 10.13
CA ASP A 72 6.32 4.31 10.11
C ASP A 72 6.71 3.32 9.01
N THR A 73 5.93 2.25 8.83
CA THR A 73 6.12 1.28 7.74
C THR A 73 6.02 1.97 6.37
N LEU A 74 5.00 2.82 6.17
CA LEU A 74 4.82 3.57 4.92
C LEU A 74 5.96 4.57 4.66
N ILE A 75 6.44 5.25 5.71
CA ILE A 75 7.59 6.15 5.64
C ILE A 75 8.85 5.37 5.25
N GLY A 76 9.09 4.21 5.87
CA GLY A 76 10.20 3.32 5.56
C GLY A 76 10.23 2.92 4.08
N ILE A 77 9.12 2.37 3.58
CA ILE A 77 8.96 1.97 2.16
C ILE A 77 9.23 3.15 1.22
N GLN A 78 8.73 4.34 1.58
CA GLN A 78 8.88 5.55 0.77
C GLN A 78 10.32 6.06 0.74
N ASN A 79 10.98 6.11 1.89
CA ASN A 79 12.38 6.51 1.99
C ASN A 79 13.31 5.52 1.27
N GLU A 80 13.04 4.23 1.37
CA GLU A 80 13.77 3.20 0.63
C GLU A 80 13.63 3.42 -0.89
N SER A 81 12.41 3.63 -1.37
CA SER A 81 12.12 3.92 -2.79
C SER A 81 12.86 5.16 -3.30
N LEU A 82 12.92 6.23 -2.48
CA LEU A 82 13.65 7.46 -2.81
C LEU A 82 15.17 7.29 -2.76
N SER A 83 15.68 6.47 -1.84
CA SER A 83 17.11 6.17 -1.77
C SER A 83 17.57 5.40 -3.02
N LYS A 84 16.76 4.43 -3.47
CA LYS A 84 16.98 3.67 -4.69
C LYS A 84 16.94 4.57 -5.93
N SER A 85 16.03 5.55 -5.99
CA SER A 85 15.97 6.50 -7.12
C SER A 85 17.15 7.47 -7.17
N LYS A 86 17.70 7.90 -6.01
CA LYS A 86 18.95 8.68 -5.97
C LYS A 86 20.16 7.88 -6.45
N LYS A 87 20.23 6.59 -6.10
CA LYS A 87 21.28 5.67 -6.57
C LYS A 87 21.16 5.31 -8.06
N LYS A 88 19.95 5.36 -8.64
CA LYS A 88 19.67 5.12 -10.08
C LYS A 88 20.33 6.10 -11.06
N ARG A 89 20.96 7.19 -10.61
CA ARG A 89 21.87 7.95 -11.50
C ARG A 89 23.13 7.15 -11.88
N ILE A 90 23.40 6.01 -11.23
CA ILE A 90 24.59 5.18 -11.44
C ILE A 90 24.26 3.80 -12.03
N ASP A 91 23.08 3.21 -11.76
CA ASP A 91 22.71 1.87 -12.27
C ASP A 91 21.35 1.82 -12.98
N THR A 92 21.38 1.46 -14.27
CA THR A 92 20.24 1.40 -15.21
C THR A 92 19.35 0.15 -15.06
N THR A 93 19.54 -0.70 -14.05
CA THR A 93 18.98 -2.06 -14.01
C THR A 93 17.84 -2.29 -13.00
N THR A 94 17.47 -1.34 -12.15
CA THR A 94 16.59 -1.62 -10.98
C THR A 94 15.14 -1.13 -11.12
N ASN A 95 14.56 -1.20 -12.31
CA ASN A 95 13.10 -1.37 -12.46
C ASN A 95 12.88 -2.84 -12.85
N ASN A 96 12.89 -3.71 -11.85
CA ASN A 96 12.83 -5.15 -12.04
C ASN A 96 11.45 -5.51 -12.61
N LYS A 97 11.35 -5.50 -13.94
CA LYS A 97 10.22 -6.09 -14.64
C LYS A 97 10.12 -7.56 -14.22
N PRO A 98 8.91 -8.10 -14.09
CA PRO A 98 8.74 -9.52 -13.83
C PRO A 98 9.44 -10.34 -14.92
N THR A 99 10.06 -11.44 -14.52
CA THR A 99 10.69 -12.39 -15.44
C THR A 99 9.63 -13.07 -16.33
N ILE A 100 10.05 -13.66 -17.45
CA ILE A 100 9.14 -14.41 -18.33
C ILE A 100 8.39 -15.53 -17.57
N PRO A 101 9.05 -16.35 -16.72
CA PRO A 101 8.35 -17.36 -15.93
C PRO A 101 7.30 -16.75 -14.99
N GLN A 102 7.62 -15.69 -14.26
CA GLN A 102 6.67 -14.98 -13.40
C GLN A 102 5.45 -14.49 -14.20
N LYS A 103 5.68 -13.94 -15.39
CA LYS A 103 4.59 -13.48 -16.28
C LYS A 103 3.64 -14.61 -16.66
N ILE A 104 4.18 -15.77 -17.03
CA ILE A 104 3.39 -16.94 -17.44
C ILE A 104 2.58 -17.47 -16.26
N GLN A 105 3.23 -17.67 -15.11
CA GLN A 105 2.58 -18.13 -13.88
C GLN A 105 1.46 -17.18 -13.46
N PHE A 106 1.73 -15.88 -13.48
CA PHE A 106 0.76 -14.86 -13.11
C PHE A 106 -0.45 -14.82 -14.04
N LYS A 107 -0.24 -14.93 -15.36
CA LYS A 107 -1.33 -14.99 -16.32
C LYS A 107 -2.23 -16.22 -16.09
N ASN A 108 -1.62 -17.39 -15.90
CA ASN A 108 -2.36 -18.63 -15.61
C ASN A 108 -3.13 -18.54 -14.29
N LEU A 109 -2.56 -17.86 -13.28
CA LEU A 109 -3.23 -17.62 -12.01
C LEU A 109 -4.47 -16.73 -12.18
N LEU A 110 -4.37 -15.63 -12.91
CA LEU A 110 -5.51 -14.74 -13.17
C LEU A 110 -6.65 -15.49 -13.88
N GLU A 111 -6.31 -16.25 -14.93
CA GLU A 111 -7.28 -17.05 -15.69
C GLU A 111 -7.96 -18.13 -14.82
N SER A 112 -7.19 -18.85 -14.00
CA SER A 112 -7.74 -19.93 -13.16
C SER A 112 -8.53 -19.44 -11.94
N SER A 113 -8.17 -18.29 -11.39
CA SER A 113 -8.82 -17.72 -10.20
C SER A 113 -10.02 -16.82 -10.52
N GLY A 114 -10.21 -16.48 -11.81
CA GLY A 114 -11.25 -15.57 -12.27
C GLY A 114 -10.98 -14.11 -11.92
N TYR A 115 -9.72 -13.73 -11.63
CA TYR A 115 -9.34 -12.34 -11.41
C TYR A 115 -8.88 -11.68 -12.70
N ASN A 116 -9.20 -10.39 -12.83
CA ASN A 116 -8.78 -9.54 -13.94
C ASN A 116 -7.95 -8.36 -13.42
N LEU A 117 -6.95 -7.96 -14.21
CA LEU A 117 -6.18 -6.75 -13.94
C LEU A 117 -6.95 -5.50 -14.37
N LEU A 118 -6.97 -4.50 -13.49
CA LEU A 118 -7.51 -3.15 -13.76
C LEU A 118 -6.49 -2.23 -14.43
N ILE A 119 -5.21 -2.59 -14.38
CA ILE A 119 -4.11 -1.85 -15.01
C ILE A 119 -3.35 -2.72 -16.01
N PRO A 120 -2.82 -2.16 -17.10
CA PRO A 120 -2.03 -2.93 -18.04
C PRO A 120 -0.80 -3.56 -17.36
N TYR A 121 -0.57 -4.84 -17.63
CA TYR A 121 0.55 -5.62 -17.07
C TYR A 121 1.92 -4.93 -17.20
N GLN A 122 2.14 -4.18 -18.27
CA GLN A 122 3.40 -3.46 -18.52
C GLN A 122 3.79 -2.44 -17.43
N TYR A 123 2.83 -2.01 -16.60
CA TYR A 123 3.06 -1.10 -15.48
C TYR A 123 3.40 -1.82 -14.17
N LEU A 124 3.30 -3.15 -14.12
CA LEU A 124 3.61 -3.93 -12.94
C LEU A 124 5.12 -4.18 -12.81
N THR A 125 5.61 -4.04 -11.58
CA THR A 125 6.94 -4.52 -11.19
C THR A 125 6.87 -5.99 -10.76
N ALA A 126 8.02 -6.67 -10.65
CA ALA A 126 8.08 -8.02 -10.09
C ALA A 126 7.43 -8.11 -8.70
N ILE A 127 7.68 -7.11 -7.85
CA ILE A 127 7.09 -7.01 -6.50
C ILE A 127 5.56 -6.88 -6.58
N ASP A 128 5.04 -6.09 -7.54
CA ASP A 128 3.60 -6.00 -7.71
C ASP A 128 2.98 -7.35 -8.11
N VAL A 129 3.63 -8.08 -9.02
CA VAL A 129 3.19 -9.42 -9.43
C VAL A 129 3.18 -10.38 -8.25
N ASP A 130 4.23 -10.38 -7.42
CA ASP A 130 4.34 -11.26 -6.26
C ASP A 130 3.25 -10.91 -5.23
N ASN A 131 3.03 -9.62 -4.93
CA ASN A 131 1.99 -9.18 -3.99
C ASN A 131 0.57 -9.48 -4.49
N ILE A 132 0.30 -9.29 -5.80
CA ILE A 132 -1.01 -9.65 -6.37
C ILE A 132 -1.20 -11.18 -6.30
N THR A 133 -0.15 -11.95 -6.60
CA THR A 133 -0.18 -13.41 -6.52
C THR A 133 -0.52 -13.89 -5.11
N GLN A 134 0.14 -13.32 -4.10
CA GLN A 134 -0.16 -13.56 -2.69
C GLN A 134 -1.62 -13.24 -2.40
N TYR A 135 -2.08 -12.03 -2.74
CA TYR A 135 -3.46 -11.62 -2.49
C TYR A 135 -4.50 -12.58 -3.09
N ILE A 136 -4.33 -12.97 -4.35
CA ILE A 136 -5.25 -13.91 -5.02
C ILE A 136 -5.27 -15.27 -4.33
N THR A 137 -4.11 -15.72 -3.83
CA THR A 137 -3.95 -17.06 -3.25
C THR A 137 -4.40 -17.13 -1.79
N THR A 138 -4.10 -16.11 -0.99
CA THR A 138 -4.33 -16.10 0.46
C THR A 138 -5.53 -15.25 0.88
N GLY A 139 -6.00 -14.35 0.02
CA GLY A 139 -6.99 -13.34 0.37
C GLY A 139 -6.44 -12.23 1.27
N SER A 140 -5.13 -12.17 1.51
CA SER A 140 -4.49 -11.19 2.40
C SER A 140 -3.51 -10.29 1.66
N ILE A 141 -3.38 -9.04 2.13
CA ILE A 141 -2.40 -8.08 1.64
C ILE A 141 -1.57 -7.60 2.82
N ASP A 142 -0.24 -7.64 2.66
CA ASP A 142 0.70 -7.16 3.67
C ASP A 142 0.61 -5.63 3.83
N LEU A 143 0.89 -5.15 5.05
CA LEU A 143 0.86 -3.73 5.35
C LEU A 143 1.82 -2.95 4.45
N GLY A 144 1.30 -1.86 3.87
CA GLY A 144 2.05 -0.99 2.96
C GLY A 144 1.93 -1.36 1.48
N ASN A 145 1.30 -2.51 1.17
CA ASN A 145 1.03 -2.97 -0.20
C ASN A 145 -0.44 -2.88 -0.58
N GLU A 146 -1.29 -2.18 0.20
CA GLU A 146 -2.74 -2.12 -0.01
C GLU A 146 -3.16 -1.55 -1.38
N ARG A 147 -2.27 -0.87 -2.10
CA ARG A 147 -2.49 -0.47 -3.50
C ARG A 147 -2.88 -1.64 -4.41
N VAL A 148 -2.39 -2.84 -4.10
CA VAL A 148 -2.65 -4.08 -4.86
C VAL A 148 -4.13 -4.43 -4.89
N TYR A 149 -4.87 -4.08 -3.84
CA TYR A 149 -6.32 -4.24 -3.78
C TYR A 149 -7.02 -3.58 -4.98
N ASN A 150 -6.48 -2.46 -5.46
CA ASN A 150 -7.04 -1.69 -6.58
C ASN A 150 -6.48 -2.11 -7.95
N TYR A 151 -5.61 -3.12 -8.00
CA TYR A 151 -5.00 -3.59 -9.26
C TYR A 151 -5.73 -4.77 -9.88
N VAL A 152 -6.50 -5.51 -9.08
CA VAL A 152 -7.25 -6.68 -9.54
C VAL A 152 -8.68 -6.63 -9.04
N HIS A 153 -9.59 -7.17 -9.85
CA HIS A 153 -10.97 -7.42 -9.43
C HIS A 153 -11.33 -8.87 -9.76
N LYS A 154 -12.17 -9.48 -8.91
CA LYS A 154 -12.72 -10.80 -9.21
C LYS A 154 -13.85 -10.61 -10.22
N ASN A 155 -13.87 -11.42 -11.27
CA ASN A 155 -15.03 -11.52 -12.15
C ASN A 155 -16.15 -12.18 -11.36
N THR A 156 -17.08 -11.36 -10.88
CA THR A 156 -18.43 -11.81 -10.62
C THR A 156 -19.07 -12.03 -11.97
N LEU A 157 -19.03 -13.27 -12.47
CA LEU A 157 -19.94 -13.71 -13.53
C LEU A 157 -21.36 -13.37 -13.03
N GLN A 158 -22.00 -12.38 -13.66
CA GLN A 158 -23.45 -12.28 -13.70
C GLN A 158 -23.99 -13.38 -14.60
#